data_AF-A0A8T5M314-F1
#
_entry.id   AF-A0A8T5M314-F1
#
_cell.length_a   1.000
_cell.length_b   1.000
_cell.length_c   1.000
_cell.angle_alpha   90.00
_cell.angle_beta   90.00
_cell.angle_gamma   90.00
#
_symmetry.space_group_name_H-M   'P 1'
#
loop_
_entity.id
_entity.type
_entity.pdbx_description
1 polymer ?
#
loop_
_entity_poly.entity_id
_entity_poly.type
_entity_poly.pdbx_seq_one_letter_code
_entity_poly.pdbx_strand_id
1 'polypeptide(L)'
;MPSYMTRETIIDRDEHLAENKRLIAHLWSVDKTEEFANGYEFTLQYLFFKDDKWIQIARIDNQLHEGKPGTHIHIYGKKQIKWEELSFNEAEEKIVEIAKNIINLLSRM
;
A
#
# COMPACT_ATOMS: atom_id res chain seq x y z
N MET A 1 -12.95 -24.77 9.53
CA MET A 1 -11.47 -24.68 9.59
C MET A 1 -11.08 -23.43 8.85
N PRO A 2 -10.20 -22.55 9.37
CA PRO A 2 -9.72 -21.44 8.55
C PRO A 2 -8.92 -22.05 7.40
N SER A 3 -9.42 -21.88 6.18
CA SER A 3 -8.70 -22.17 4.94
C SER A 3 -7.48 -21.26 4.92
N TYR A 4 -6.29 -21.81 5.16
CA TYR A 4 -5.06 -21.06 4.96
C TYR A 4 -4.92 -20.79 3.47
N MET A 5 -5.07 -19.53 3.07
CA MET A 5 -4.82 -19.10 1.70
C MET A 5 -3.34 -19.34 1.39
N THR A 6 -3.05 -20.06 0.32
CA THR A 6 -1.66 -20.23 -0.13
C THR A 6 -1.19 -18.91 -0.72
N ARG A 7 -0.06 -18.39 -0.23
CA ARG A 7 0.58 -17.18 -0.75
C ARG A 7 1.93 -17.56 -1.34
N GLU A 8 2.14 -17.25 -2.61
CA GLU A 8 3.45 -17.34 -3.25
C GLU A 8 3.96 -15.92 -3.52
N THR A 9 5.13 -15.56 -2.99
CA THR A 9 5.72 -14.24 -3.18
C THR A 9 6.14 -14.03 -4.63
N ILE A 10 5.60 -12.98 -5.27
CA ILE A 10 6.02 -12.51 -6.59
C ILE A 10 6.98 -11.33 -6.43
N ILE A 11 6.64 -10.37 -5.56
CA ILE A 11 7.45 -9.19 -5.27
C ILE A 11 7.56 -9.03 -3.76
N ASP A 12 8.79 -8.78 -3.31
CA ASP A 12 9.11 -8.34 -1.95
C ASP A 12 10.26 -7.34 -2.04
N ARG A 13 9.95 -6.04 -1.91
CA ARG A 13 10.90 -4.93 -2.10
C ARG A 13 10.85 -3.96 -0.93
N ASP A 14 12.02 -3.56 -0.45
CA ASP A 14 12.23 -2.35 0.35
C ASP A 14 13.15 -1.41 -0.46
N GLU A 15 12.53 -0.49 -1.19
CA GLU A 15 13.22 0.43 -2.10
C GLU A 15 13.53 1.75 -1.41
N HIS A 16 14.83 2.05 -1.31
CA HIS A 16 15.34 3.31 -0.79
C HIS A 16 15.32 4.39 -1.89
N LEU A 17 14.26 5.19 -1.93
CA LEU A 17 14.09 6.27 -2.92
C LEU A 17 14.95 7.49 -2.61
N ALA A 18 15.25 7.73 -1.33
CA ALA A 18 16.17 8.74 -0.83
C ALA A 18 16.58 8.41 0.62
N GLU A 19 17.49 9.19 1.21
CA GLU A 19 17.88 9.02 2.63
C GLU A 19 16.68 9.02 3.59
N ASN A 20 15.68 9.87 3.31
CA ASN A 20 14.47 10.02 4.13
C ASN A 20 13.20 9.45 3.50
N LYS A 21 13.29 8.63 2.43
CA LYS A 21 12.11 8.11 1.72
C LYS A 21 12.29 6.64 1.38
N ARG A 22 11.28 5.83 1.65
CA ARG A 22 11.24 4.41 1.27
C ARG A 22 9.90 4.03 0.67
N LEU A 23 9.92 3.08 -0.26
CA LEU A 23 8.75 2.39 -0.77
C LEU A 23 8.90 0.90 -0.47
N ILE A 24 8.01 0.37 0.37
CA ILE A 24 7.91 -1.06 0.62
C ILE A 24 6.79 -1.60 -0.25
N ALA A 25 7.05 -2.67 -0.99
CA ALA A 25 6.12 -3.27 -1.92
C ALA A 25 6.13 -4.79 -1.77
N HIS A 26 4.94 -5.35 -1.52
CA HIS A 26 4.73 -6.78 -1.53
C HIS A 26 3.60 -7.15 -2.48
N LEU A 27 3.81 -8.19 -3.28
CA LEU A 27 2.83 -8.78 -4.18
C LEU A 27 2.92 -10.30 -4.05
N TRP A 28 1.78 -10.93 -3.86
CA TRP A 28 1.64 -12.38 -3.76
C TRP A 28 0.66 -12.89 -4.82
N SER A 29 0.97 -14.05 -5.37
CA SER A 29 -0.01 -14.91 -6.02
C SER A 29 -0.84 -15.60 -4.94
N VAL A 30 -2.16 -15.59 -5.09
CA VAL A 30 -3.10 -16.22 -4.17
C VAL A 30 -4.18 -16.98 -4.92
N ASP A 31 -4.82 -17.92 -4.24
CA ASP A 31 -6.01 -18.57 -4.77
C ASP A 31 -7.09 -17.53 -5.09
N LYS A 32 -7.70 -17.68 -6.27
CA LYS A 32 -8.80 -16.80 -6.67
C LYS A 32 -9.99 -16.99 -5.74
N THR A 33 -10.44 -15.89 -5.17
CA THR A 33 -11.59 -15.82 -4.27
C THR A 33 -12.45 -14.61 -4.64
N GLU A 34 -13.61 -14.43 -4.01
CA GLU A 34 -14.39 -13.20 -4.16
C GLU A 34 -13.61 -11.96 -3.68
N GLU A 35 -12.70 -12.14 -2.71
CA GLU A 35 -11.81 -11.08 -2.22
C GLU A 35 -10.70 -10.75 -3.23
N PHE A 36 -10.08 -11.79 -3.80
CA PHE A 36 -8.98 -11.66 -4.74
C PHE A 36 -9.34 -12.28 -6.10
N ALA A 37 -10.29 -11.67 -6.81
CA ALA A 37 -10.80 -12.19 -8.08
C ALA A 37 -9.69 -12.39 -9.14
N ASN A 38 -8.66 -11.54 -9.08
CA ASN A 38 -7.52 -11.58 -9.99
C ASN A 38 -6.43 -12.59 -9.56
N GLY A 39 -6.54 -13.19 -8.37
CA GLY A 39 -5.55 -14.11 -7.82
C GLY A 39 -4.30 -13.40 -7.32
N TYR A 40 -4.41 -12.12 -6.97
CA TYR A 40 -3.30 -11.33 -6.46
C TYR A 40 -3.70 -10.60 -5.18
N GLU A 41 -2.81 -10.67 -4.20
CA GLU A 41 -2.84 -9.85 -2.99
C GLU A 41 -1.62 -8.94 -3.01
N PHE A 42 -1.78 -7.67 -2.65
CA PHE A 42 -0.66 -6.76 -2.56
C PHE A 42 -0.80 -5.74 -1.43
N THR A 43 0.35 -5.24 -0.99
CA THR A 43 0.43 -4.06 -0.14
C THR A 43 1.64 -3.21 -0.52
N LEU A 44 1.44 -1.91 -0.53
CA LEU A 44 2.42 -0.88 -0.82
C LEU A 44 2.41 0.10 0.34
N GLN A 45 3.58 0.45 0.86
CA GLN A 45 3.74 1.44 1.92
C GLN A 45 4.80 2.46 1.53
N TYR A 46 4.45 3.74 1.60
CA TYR A 46 5.41 4.82 1.41
C TYR A 46 5.76 5.41 2.77
N LEU A 47 7.04 5.34 3.12
CA LEU A 47 7.57 5.83 4.38
C LEU A 47 8.38 7.10 4.17
N PHE A 48 8.28 8.01 5.13
CA PHE A 48 9.09 9.23 5.19
C PHE A 48 9.76 9.33 6.56
N PHE A 49 11.04 9.66 6.58
CA PHE A 49 11.78 9.87 7.83
C PHE A 49 11.70 11.33 8.24
N LYS A 50 11.06 11.60 9.39
CA LYS A 50 10.92 12.94 9.97
C LYS A 50 10.95 12.83 11.49
N ASP A 51 11.61 13.76 12.16
CA ASP A 51 11.71 13.83 13.63
C ASP A 51 12.23 12.51 14.25
N ASP A 52 13.30 11.97 13.66
CA ASP A 52 13.98 10.73 14.08
C ASP A 52 13.10 9.46 14.06
N LYS A 53 12.06 9.45 13.23
CA LYS A 53 11.17 8.30 13.05
C LYS A 53 10.70 8.14 11.62
N TRP A 54 10.46 6.89 11.22
CA TRP A 54 9.74 6.57 9.98
C TRP A 54 8.24 6.74 10.20
N ILE A 55 7.61 7.58 9.39
CA ILE A 55 6.16 7.76 9.35
C ILE A 55 5.60 7.16 8.06
N GLN A 56 4.51 6.39 8.18
CA GLN A 56 3.77 5.91 7.01
C GLN A 56 2.97 7.08 6.44
N ILE A 57 3.35 7.53 5.25
CA ILE A 57 2.70 8.63 4.53
C ILE A 57 1.45 8.13 3.81
N ALA A 58 1.55 6.98 3.18
CA ALA A 58 0.46 6.31 2.52
C ALA A 58 0.64 4.80 2.59
N ARG A 59 -0.46 4.06 2.56
CA ARG A 59 -0.49 2.62 2.32
C ARG A 59 -1.59 2.33 1.30
N ILE A 60 -1.30 1.50 0.31
CA ILE A 60 -2.27 1.00 -0.66
C ILE A 60 -2.25 -0.53 -0.59
N ASP A 61 -3.40 -1.16 -0.36
CA ASP A 61 -3.51 -2.62 -0.30
C ASP A 61 -4.88 -3.08 -0.76
N ASN A 62 -5.03 -4.35 -1.12
CA ASN A 62 -6.30 -4.91 -1.56
C ASN A 62 -6.88 -5.97 -0.59
N GLN A 63 -6.47 -5.94 0.68
CA GLN A 63 -6.93 -6.87 1.71
C GLN A 63 -8.33 -6.51 2.20
N LEU A 64 -9.15 -7.49 2.57
CA LEU A 64 -10.51 -7.23 3.07
C LEU A 64 -10.53 -6.19 4.21
N HIS A 65 -11.15 -5.04 3.95
CA HIS A 65 -11.45 -4.04 4.97
C HIS A 65 -12.96 -3.99 5.21
N GLU A 66 -13.38 -4.17 6.47
CA GLU A 66 -14.80 -4.12 6.88
C GLU A 66 -15.73 -5.04 6.05
N GLY A 67 -15.20 -6.17 5.58
CA GLY A 67 -15.97 -7.13 4.77
C GLY A 67 -16.18 -6.74 3.31
N LYS A 68 -15.50 -5.69 2.83
CA LYS A 68 -15.56 -5.24 1.45
C LYS A 68 -14.25 -5.52 0.72
N PRO A 69 -14.29 -6.17 -0.46
CA PRO A 69 -13.11 -6.34 -1.31
C PRO A 69 -12.85 -5.07 -2.13
N GLY A 70 -11.62 -4.90 -2.61
CA GLY A 70 -11.19 -3.76 -3.42
C GLY A 70 -9.83 -3.22 -2.99
N THR A 71 -9.34 -2.15 -3.62
CA THR A 71 -8.09 -1.50 -3.21
C THR A 71 -8.38 -0.31 -2.28
N HIS A 72 -7.68 -0.30 -1.16
CA HIS A 72 -7.79 0.65 -0.06
C HIS A 72 -6.61 1.59 -0.07
N ILE A 73 -6.88 2.87 0.05
CA ILE A 73 -5.85 3.90 0.15
C ILE A 73 -5.95 4.54 1.54
N HIS A 74 -4.96 4.23 2.36
CA HIS A 74 -4.74 4.80 3.69
C HIS A 74 -3.80 5.99 3.56
N ILE A 75 -4.20 7.15 4.07
CA ILE A 75 -3.44 8.39 3.93
C ILE A 75 -3.12 8.97 5.31
N TYR A 76 -1.87 9.37 5.52
CA TYR A 76 -1.42 10.00 6.76
C TYR A 76 -2.32 11.17 7.17
N GLY A 77 -2.73 11.17 8.44
CA GLY A 77 -3.60 12.21 9.02
C GLY A 77 -5.07 12.15 8.58
N LYS A 78 -5.47 11.19 7.73
CA LYS A 78 -6.87 11.00 7.32
C LYS A 78 -7.47 9.76 7.98
N LYS A 79 -8.68 9.92 8.52
CA LYS A 79 -9.46 8.81 9.09
C LYS A 79 -10.23 8.00 8.05
N GLN A 80 -10.57 8.62 6.92
CA GLN A 80 -11.34 7.98 5.86
C GLN A 80 -10.41 7.22 4.90
N ILE A 81 -10.71 5.92 4.71
CA ILE A 81 -10.10 5.07 3.69
C ILE A 81 -10.77 5.40 2.36
N LYS A 82 -9.97 5.64 1.31
CA LYS A 82 -10.51 5.75 -0.05
C LYS A 82 -10.50 4.38 -0.71
N TRP A 83 -11.52 4.13 -1.51
CA TRP A 83 -11.70 2.90 -2.26
C TRP A 83 -11.52 3.22 -3.75
N GLU A 84 -10.64 2.48 -4.40
CA GLU A 84 -10.33 2.63 -5.83
C GLU A 84 -10.06 1.22 -6.38
N GLU A 85 -10.40 0.94 -7.63
CA GLU A 85 -9.98 -0.30 -8.28
C GLU A 85 -8.62 -0.03 -8.93
N LEU A 86 -7.56 -0.65 -8.40
CA LEU A 86 -6.20 -0.46 -8.87
C LEU A 86 -5.52 -1.81 -9.04
N SER A 87 -4.85 -1.99 -10.18
CA SER A 87 -3.81 -3.00 -10.33
C SER A 87 -2.59 -2.65 -9.46
N PHE A 88 -1.70 -3.61 -9.29
CA PHE A 88 -0.45 -3.38 -8.55
C PHE A 88 0.36 -2.22 -9.14
N ASN A 89 0.54 -2.18 -10.46
CA ASN A 89 1.31 -1.13 -11.14
C ASN A 89 0.67 0.26 -10.96
N GLU A 90 -0.66 0.35 -11.10
CA GLU A 90 -1.38 1.61 -10.86
C GLU A 90 -1.24 2.06 -9.40
N ALA A 91 -1.28 1.10 -8.46
CA ALA A 91 -1.07 1.39 -7.05
C ALA A 91 0.37 1.87 -6.76
N GLU A 92 1.39 1.35 -7.44
CA GLU A 92 2.78 1.83 -7.34
C GLU A 92 2.93 3.28 -7.80
N GLU A 93 2.32 3.63 -8.94
CA GLU A 93 2.35 5.01 -9.43
C GLU A 93 1.59 5.95 -8.48
N LYS A 94 0.41 5.52 -8.04
CA LYS A 94 -0.48 6.30 -7.17
C LYS A 94 0.13 6.58 -5.81
N ILE A 95 0.78 5.59 -5.18
CA ILE A 95 1.33 5.76 -3.84
C ILE A 95 2.47 6.81 -3.83
N VAL A 96 3.27 6.85 -4.90
CA VAL A 96 4.33 7.85 -5.08
C VAL A 96 3.73 9.25 -5.27
N GLU A 97 2.67 9.39 -6.05
CA GLU A 97 1.96 10.67 -6.24
C GLU A 97 1.40 11.21 -4.92
N ILE A 98 0.67 10.37 -4.19
CA ILE A 98 0.10 10.71 -2.88
C ILE A 98 1.20 11.14 -1.92
N ALA A 99 2.29 10.37 -1.86
CA ALA A 99 3.39 10.65 -0.95
C ALA A 99 4.08 11.99 -1.26
N LYS A 100 4.35 12.30 -2.53
CA LYS A 100 4.92 13.60 -2.95
C LYS A 100 4.05 14.76 -2.46
N ASN A 101 2.74 14.67 -2.62
CA ASN A 101 1.81 15.72 -2.20
C ASN A 101 1.84 15.93 -0.68
N ILE A 102 1.85 14.86 0.11
CA ILE A 102 1.84 14.95 1.58
C ILE A 102 3.19 15.43 2.10
N ILE A 103 4.30 14.90 1.59
CA ILE A 103 5.65 15.31 2.00
C ILE A 103 5.85 16.80 1.71
N ASN A 104 5.39 17.30 0.55
CA ASN A 104 5.45 18.73 0.23
C ASN A 104 4.67 19.60 1.24
N LEU A 105 3.55 19.11 1.78
CA LEU A 105 2.81 19.80 2.83
C LEU A 105 3.57 19.76 4.16
N LEU A 106 4.12 18.60 4.53
CA LEU A 106 4.87 18.41 5.77
C LEU A 106 6.21 19.16 5.82
N SER A 107 6.80 19.48 4.67
CA SER A 107 8.06 20.25 4.57
C SER A 107 7.83 21.77 4.56
N ARG A 108 6.58 22.23 4.42
CA ARG A 108 6.21 23.66 4.49
C ARG A 108 5.78 24.09 5.89
N MET A 109 5.62 23.14 6.80
CA MET A 109 5.31 23.32 8.21
C MET A 109 6.57 23.22 9.05
#